data_AF-A0A3M1G6S4-F1
#
_entry.id   AF-A0A3M1G6S4-F1
#
_cell.length_a   1.000
_cell.length_b   1.000
_cell.length_c   1.000
_cell.angle_alpha   90.00
_cell.angle_beta   90.00
_cell.angle_gamma   90.00
#
_symmetry.space_group_name_H-M   'P 1'
#
loop_
_entity.id
_entity.type
_entity.pdbx_description
1 polymer ?
#
loop_
_entity_poly.entity_id
_entity_poly.type
_entity_poly.pdbx_seq_one_letter_code
_entity_poly.pdbx_strand_id
1 'polypeptide(L)'
;MNAKSLALSRKAARAGAWARAAFLPPARPAGMRYLARPILLEEARPPYVVGATIVLACVLVAAFLAWAALVTLDETAAAPGEILPINHVQPVQHLEGGIVADIKVADGSHVEAGEALVVLDDTAFLADLERMRARQAALSYQVERLRAFALERAMAPAPALGHEALHADQLAIFEAQVKGRAAQLSVLREQIEDRRKELAG
;
A
#
# COMPACT_ATOMS: atom_id res chain seq x y z
N MET A 1 100.17 -37.16 -41.20
CA MET A 1 99.65 -38.36 -41.88
C MET A 1 98.39 -37.95 -42.64
N ASN A 2 98.45 -38.11 -43.96
CA ASN A 2 97.56 -37.64 -45.04
C ASN A 2 97.21 -38.94 -45.82
N ALA A 3 96.16 -39.16 -46.62
CA ALA A 3 95.34 -38.29 -47.44
C ALA A 3 94.30 -39.18 -48.20
N LYS A 4 93.26 -38.55 -48.79
CA LYS A 4 92.64 -38.88 -50.10
C LYS A 4 91.79 -40.19 -50.16
N SER A 5 90.72 -40.33 -50.95
CA SER A 5 90.17 -39.56 -52.07
C SER A 5 88.74 -40.03 -52.40
N LEU A 6 87.95 -39.09 -52.92
CA LEU A 6 86.75 -39.26 -53.72
C LEU A 6 86.99 -39.97 -55.08
N ALA A 7 85.86 -40.23 -55.76
CA ALA A 7 85.65 -40.48 -57.20
C ALA A 7 85.37 -41.96 -57.56
N LEU A 8 84.11 -42.32 -57.82
CA LEU A 8 83.44 -42.25 -59.14
C LEU A 8 84.09 -43.17 -60.17
N SER A 9 83.33 -44.12 -60.73
CA SER A 9 83.03 -44.12 -62.16
C SER A 9 82.14 -45.30 -62.56
N ARG A 10 81.26 -44.98 -63.50
CA ARG A 10 80.27 -45.78 -64.21
C ARG A 10 80.91 -46.86 -65.09
N LYS A 11 80.13 -47.92 -65.37
CA LYS A 11 79.75 -48.44 -66.72
C LYS A 11 78.88 -49.69 -66.50
N ALA A 12 77.64 -49.77 -67.02
CA ALA A 12 77.30 -50.15 -68.39
C ALA A 12 77.86 -51.56 -68.73
N ALA A 13 77.15 -52.55 -69.27
CA ALA A 13 75.90 -52.59 -69.99
C ALA A 13 75.44 -54.07 -70.14
N ARG A 14 74.14 -54.25 -70.41
CA ARG A 14 73.52 -55.10 -71.46
C ARG A 14 74.13 -56.50 -71.70
N ALA A 15 73.38 -57.54 -71.35
CA ALA A 15 72.38 -58.22 -72.21
C ALA A 15 73.01 -59.34 -73.07
N GLY A 16 72.50 -60.56 -72.91
CA GLY A 16 72.88 -61.66 -73.79
C GLY A 16 72.43 -63.03 -73.30
N ALA A 17 71.32 -63.49 -73.86
CA ALA A 17 71.02 -64.87 -74.21
C ALA A 17 70.68 -65.90 -73.12
N TRP A 18 69.41 -66.30 -72.97
CA TRP A 18 68.51 -67.03 -73.90
C TRP A 18 68.98 -68.46 -74.21
N ALA A 19 68.03 -69.40 -74.02
CA ALA A 19 68.09 -70.85 -74.23
C ALA A 19 68.66 -71.73 -73.11
N ARG A 20 67.78 -72.09 -72.17
CA ARG A 20 67.44 -73.50 -71.91
C ARG A 20 66.18 -73.58 -71.02
N ALA A 21 65.06 -73.89 -71.65
CA ALA A 21 63.82 -74.24 -70.99
C ALA A 21 63.99 -75.61 -70.31
N ALA A 22 63.96 -75.62 -68.98
CA ALA A 22 63.74 -76.82 -68.18
C ALA A 22 62.41 -76.62 -67.43
N PHE A 23 61.48 -77.50 -67.76
CA PHE A 23 60.11 -77.61 -67.29
C PHE A 23 60.01 -77.55 -65.75
N LEU A 24 59.43 -76.46 -65.19
CA LEU A 24 59.12 -76.33 -63.76
C LEU A 24 57.61 -76.50 -63.54
N PRO A 25 57.15 -77.35 -62.60
CA PRO A 25 55.72 -77.56 -62.34
C PRO A 25 55.03 -76.29 -61.80
N PRO A 26 53.71 -76.11 -62.02
CA PRO A 26 53.01 -74.86 -61.70
C PRO A 26 52.91 -74.62 -60.19
N ALA A 27 53.17 -73.39 -59.78
CA ALA A 27 53.02 -72.90 -58.41
C ALA A 27 51.53 -72.92 -57.99
N ARG A 28 51.24 -73.53 -56.83
CA ARG A 28 49.91 -73.49 -56.20
C ARG A 28 49.68 -72.13 -55.50
N PRO A 29 48.55 -71.44 -55.68
CA PRO A 29 48.32 -70.13 -55.05
C PRO A 29 48.06 -70.26 -53.55
N ALA A 30 48.86 -69.55 -52.74
CA ALA A 30 48.82 -69.50 -51.28
C ALA A 30 47.72 -68.55 -50.73
N GLY A 31 46.47 -68.71 -51.19
CA GLY A 31 45.37 -67.77 -50.87
C GLY A 31 44.31 -68.27 -49.87
N MET A 32 44.26 -69.57 -49.56
CA MET A 32 43.08 -70.16 -48.91
C MET A 32 43.01 -70.03 -47.37
N ARG A 33 43.99 -69.40 -46.72
CA ARG A 33 44.10 -69.36 -45.25
C ARG A 33 43.35 -68.20 -44.57
N TYR A 34 42.76 -67.27 -45.33
CA TYR A 34 42.08 -66.09 -44.78
C TYR A 34 40.55 -66.22 -44.64
N LEU A 35 39.95 -67.22 -45.29
CA LEU A 35 38.49 -67.40 -45.31
C LEU A 35 37.92 -68.10 -44.06
N ALA A 36 38.78 -68.69 -43.21
CA ALA A 36 38.36 -69.40 -42.00
C ALA A 36 38.31 -68.52 -40.74
N ARG A 37 38.68 -67.23 -40.82
CA ARG A 37 38.61 -66.32 -39.66
C ARG A 37 37.21 -65.80 -39.29
N PRO A 38 36.24 -65.56 -40.19
CA PRO A 38 34.93 -65.07 -39.77
C PRO A 38 34.11 -66.15 -39.03
N ILE A 39 34.29 -67.44 -39.34
CA ILE A 39 33.52 -68.52 -38.72
C ILE A 39 33.92 -68.81 -37.27
N LEU A 40 35.18 -68.51 -36.90
CA LEU A 40 35.68 -68.62 -35.51
C LEU A 40 35.22 -67.46 -34.61
N LEU A 41 34.73 -66.37 -35.18
CA LEU A 41 34.15 -65.25 -34.44
C LEU A 41 32.66 -65.46 -34.14
N GLU A 42 31.94 -66.24 -34.97
CA GLU A 42 30.55 -66.65 -34.70
C GLU A 42 30.44 -67.74 -33.62
N GLU A 43 31.42 -68.63 -33.52
CA GLU A 43 31.44 -69.73 -32.54
C GLU A 43 32.08 -69.35 -31.19
N ALA A 44 32.69 -68.17 -31.11
CA ALA A 44 33.15 -67.61 -29.84
C ALA A 44 31.91 -67.24 -29.01
N ARG A 45 31.49 -68.18 -28.14
CA ARG A 45 30.56 -67.89 -27.04
C ARG A 45 30.90 -66.49 -26.50
N PRO A 46 29.92 -65.56 -26.43
CA PRO A 46 30.21 -64.20 -26.02
C PRO A 46 30.99 -64.27 -24.70
N PRO A 47 32.17 -63.65 -24.62
CA PRO A 47 33.01 -63.78 -23.44
C PRO A 47 32.19 -63.27 -22.26
N TYR A 48 32.28 -63.95 -21.12
CA TYR A 48 31.49 -63.68 -19.91
C TYR A 48 31.45 -62.18 -19.53
N VAL A 49 32.48 -61.43 -19.91
CA VAL A 49 32.59 -59.97 -19.78
C VAL A 49 31.51 -59.18 -20.53
N VAL A 50 31.03 -59.61 -21.70
CA VAL A 50 29.94 -58.91 -22.44
C VAL A 50 28.59 -59.12 -21.77
N GLY A 51 28.32 -60.33 -21.28
CA GLY A 51 27.13 -60.58 -20.46
C GLY A 51 27.19 -59.79 -19.15
N ALA A 52 28.36 -59.75 -18.52
CA ALA A 52 28.58 -58.99 -17.30
C ALA A 52 28.39 -57.48 -17.48
N THR A 53 28.82 -56.90 -18.61
CA THR A 53 28.65 -55.47 -18.86
C THR A 53 27.18 -55.09 -19.11
N ILE A 54 26.41 -55.95 -19.78
CA ILE A 54 24.97 -55.74 -19.99
C ILE A 54 24.22 -55.83 -18.67
N VAL A 55 24.49 -56.85 -17.85
CA VAL A 55 23.85 -57.01 -16.53
C VAL A 55 24.20 -55.84 -15.62
N LEU A 56 25.47 -55.40 -15.61
CA LEU A 56 25.89 -54.24 -14.84
C LEU A 56 25.16 -52.96 -15.28
N ALA A 57 25.00 -52.75 -16.59
CA ALA A 57 24.24 -51.62 -17.11
C ALA A 57 22.77 -51.68 -16.67
N CYS A 58 22.14 -52.85 -16.74
CA CYS A 58 20.77 -53.04 -16.26
C CYS A 58 20.63 -52.74 -14.75
N VAL A 59 21.58 -53.19 -13.93
CA VAL A 59 21.58 -52.93 -12.48
C VAL A 59 21.75 -51.44 -12.20
N LEU A 60 22.64 -50.75 -12.91
CA LEU A 60 22.83 -49.30 -12.75
C LEU A 60 21.57 -48.51 -13.11
N VAL A 61 20.90 -48.88 -14.20
CA VAL A 61 19.63 -48.25 -14.60
C VAL A 61 18.54 -48.53 -13.57
N ALA A 62 18.40 -49.77 -13.11
CA ALA A 62 17.43 -50.13 -12.09
C ALA A 62 17.68 -49.39 -10.77
N ALA A 63 18.94 -49.26 -10.35
CA ALA A 63 19.33 -48.51 -9.16
C ALA A 63 19.03 -47.02 -9.30
N PHE A 64 19.29 -46.42 -10.46
CA PHE A 64 18.97 -45.02 -10.73
C PHE A 64 17.46 -44.76 -10.70
N LEU A 65 16.67 -45.63 -11.31
CA LEU A 65 15.20 -45.53 -11.28
C LEU A 65 14.64 -45.70 -9.87
N ALA A 66 15.16 -46.66 -9.10
CA ALA A 66 14.78 -46.85 -7.70
C ALA A 66 15.10 -45.61 -6.85
N TRP A 67 16.28 -45.01 -7.05
CA TRP A 67 16.67 -43.77 -6.38
C TRP A 67 15.76 -42.60 -6.77
N ALA A 68 15.52 -42.39 -8.07
CA ALA A 68 14.65 -41.32 -8.56
C ALA A 68 13.20 -41.46 -8.07
N ALA A 69 12.71 -42.69 -7.85
CA ALA A 69 11.38 -42.95 -7.32
C ALA A 69 11.27 -42.66 -5.81
N LEU A 70 12.38 -42.70 -5.06
CA LEU A 70 12.42 -42.45 -3.62
C LEU A 70 12.69 -40.98 -3.28
N VAL A 71 13.30 -40.22 -4.20
CA VAL A 71 13.64 -38.82 -3.98
C VAL A 71 12.43 -37.92 -4.25
N THR A 72 11.98 -37.22 -3.21
CA THR A 72 11.05 -36.10 -3.33
C THR A 72 11.84 -34.82 -3.59
N LEU A 73 11.57 -34.15 -4.71
CA LEU A 73 12.11 -32.82 -4.99
C LEU A 73 11.27 -31.78 -4.25
N ASP A 74 11.83 -31.16 -3.21
CA ASP A 74 11.18 -30.05 -2.52
C ASP A 74 11.38 -28.76 -3.33
N GLU A 75 10.35 -28.34 -4.04
CA GLU A 75 10.33 -27.08 -4.77
C GLU A 75 9.88 -25.96 -3.84
N THR A 76 10.84 -25.15 -3.37
CA THR A 76 10.54 -23.94 -2.58
C THR A 76 10.30 -22.77 -3.54
N ALA A 77 9.04 -22.53 -3.88
CA ALA A 77 8.63 -21.35 -4.64
C ALA A 77 8.62 -20.11 -3.70
N ALA A 78 9.66 -19.28 -3.79
CA ALA A 78 9.68 -17.99 -3.12
C ALA A 78 8.85 -16.98 -3.95
N ALA A 79 7.62 -16.71 -3.53
CA ALA A 79 6.78 -15.67 -4.10
C ALA A 79 6.97 -14.36 -3.30
N PRO A 80 7.31 -13.22 -3.93
CA PRO A 80 7.29 -11.94 -3.25
C PRO A 80 5.85 -11.58 -2.91
N GLY A 81 5.54 -11.49 -1.62
CA GLY A 81 4.29 -10.96 -1.10
C GLY A 81 4.53 -9.63 -0.41
N GLU A 82 3.73 -8.62 -0.72
CA GLU A 82 3.71 -7.35 -0.01
C GLU A 82 2.57 -7.36 1.02
N ILE A 83 2.86 -6.97 2.26
CA ILE A 83 1.84 -6.84 3.31
C ILE A 83 1.19 -5.47 3.14
N LEU A 84 0.06 -5.44 2.42
CA LEU A 84 -0.76 -4.24 2.33
C LEU A 84 -1.73 -4.18 3.51
N PRO A 85 -1.72 -3.12 4.33
CA PRO A 85 -2.72 -2.95 5.38
C PRO A 85 -4.11 -2.86 4.75
N ILE A 86 -5.05 -3.67 5.26
CA ILE A 86 -6.43 -3.75 4.77
C ILE A 86 -7.16 -2.41 4.95
N ASN A 87 -6.78 -1.64 5.97
CA ASN A 87 -7.40 -0.36 6.29
C ASN A 87 -6.56 0.80 5.75
N HIS A 88 -7.20 1.65 4.94
CA HIS A 88 -6.59 2.89 4.46
C HIS A 88 -6.20 3.77 5.65
N VAL A 89 -5.04 4.41 5.58
CA VAL A 89 -4.65 5.48 6.51
C VAL A 89 -5.70 6.57 6.43
N GLN A 90 -6.51 6.73 7.49
CA GLN A 90 -7.50 7.79 7.55
C GLN A 90 -6.85 9.03 8.18
N PRO A 91 -6.62 10.11 7.43
CA PRO A 91 -6.14 11.35 8.01
C PRO A 91 -7.24 11.93 8.90
N VAL A 92 -7.05 11.86 10.22
CA VAL A 92 -7.93 12.50 11.19
C VAL A 92 -7.57 13.99 11.21
N GLN A 93 -8.40 14.79 10.55
CA GLN A 93 -8.26 16.24 10.51
C GLN A 93 -9.47 16.90 11.15
N HIS A 94 -9.20 17.90 11.98
CA HIS A 94 -10.21 18.78 12.54
C HIS A 94 -10.74 19.73 11.45
N LEU A 95 -12.07 19.78 11.27
CA LEU A 95 -12.74 20.55 10.23
C LEU A 95 -12.73 22.07 10.46
N GLU A 96 -12.67 22.53 11.71
CA GLU A 96 -12.80 23.96 12.01
C GLU A 96 -11.46 24.68 12.22
N GLY A 97 -10.33 23.95 12.28
CA GLY A 97 -9.02 24.51 12.69
C GLY A 97 -9.02 25.00 14.15
N GLY A 98 -7.93 24.81 14.89
CA GLY A 98 -7.90 25.12 16.32
C GLY A 98 -6.52 24.89 16.92
N ILE A 99 -6.25 25.54 18.05
CA ILE A 99 -5.00 25.35 18.79
C ILE A 99 -5.11 24.04 19.57
N VAL A 100 -4.11 23.16 19.43
CA VAL A 100 -4.05 21.90 20.19
C VAL A 100 -3.66 22.22 21.62
N ALA A 101 -4.51 21.84 22.57
CA ALA A 101 -4.24 21.95 24.00
C ALA A 101 -3.51 20.72 24.54
N ASP A 102 -3.94 19.52 24.13
CA ASP A 102 -3.37 18.26 24.59
C ASP A 102 -3.48 17.14 23.54
N ILE A 103 -2.51 16.23 23.53
CA ILE A 103 -2.47 15.04 22.66
C ILE A 103 -2.48 13.82 23.58
N LYS A 104 -3.55 13.02 23.51
CA LYS A 104 -3.79 11.90 24.44
C LYS A 104 -3.19 10.57 23.99
N VAL A 105 -2.59 10.54 22.81
CA VAL A 105 -2.10 9.31 22.17
C VAL A 105 -0.66 9.47 21.70
N ALA A 106 0.07 8.35 21.72
CA ALA A 106 1.44 8.26 21.21
C ALA A 106 1.48 7.40 19.95
N ASP A 107 2.53 7.57 19.14
CA ASP A 107 2.72 6.79 17.93
C ASP A 107 2.75 5.28 18.25
N GLY A 108 1.92 4.51 17.52
CA GLY A 108 1.78 3.06 17.71
C GLY A 108 0.81 2.64 18.82
N SER A 109 0.12 3.58 19.47
CA SER A 109 -0.97 3.26 20.39
C SER A 109 -2.19 2.68 19.65
N HIS A 110 -2.83 1.67 20.25
CA HIS A 110 -4.07 1.10 19.75
C HIS A 110 -5.24 1.96 20.27
N VAL A 111 -6.08 2.46 19.37
CA VAL A 111 -7.19 3.36 19.70
C VAL A 111 -8.53 2.77 19.27
N GLU A 112 -9.57 3.05 20.04
CA GLU A 112 -10.94 2.62 19.71
C GLU A 112 -11.77 3.74 19.06
N ALA A 113 -12.83 3.38 18.35
CA ALA A 113 -13.71 4.36 17.73
C ALA A 113 -14.42 5.21 18.79
N GLY A 114 -14.27 6.54 18.70
CA GLY A 114 -14.84 7.50 19.65
C GLY A 114 -13.89 7.90 20.79
N GLU A 115 -12.68 7.35 20.84
CA GLU A 115 -11.67 7.76 21.79
C GLU A 115 -11.13 9.17 21.49
N ALA A 116 -10.97 9.99 22.53
CA ALA A 116 -10.45 11.34 22.39
C ALA A 116 -8.93 11.31 22.14
N LEU A 117 -8.52 11.55 20.90
CA LEU A 117 -7.12 11.55 20.50
C LEU A 117 -6.41 12.88 20.82
N VAL A 118 -7.11 13.99 20.58
CA VAL A 118 -6.58 15.36 20.71
C VAL A 118 -7.64 16.22 21.37
N VAL A 119 -7.23 17.08 22.30
CA VAL A 119 -8.06 18.10 22.93
C VAL A 119 -7.65 19.45 22.37
N LEU A 120 -8.62 20.20 21.86
CA LEU A 120 -8.43 21.56 21.36
C LEU A 120 -8.63 22.57 22.51
N ASP A 121 -7.96 23.71 22.42
CA ASP A 121 -8.16 24.83 23.33
C ASP A 121 -9.56 25.43 23.12
N ASP A 122 -10.38 25.40 24.17
CA ASP A 122 -11.78 25.86 24.16
C ASP A 122 -11.94 27.31 24.65
N THR A 123 -10.87 27.98 25.06
CA THR A 123 -10.94 29.33 25.66
C THR A 123 -11.64 30.35 24.78
N ALA A 124 -11.27 30.41 23.49
CA ALA A 124 -11.88 31.32 22.52
C ALA A 124 -13.36 30.96 22.26
N PHE A 125 -13.65 29.66 22.13
CA PHE A 125 -15.01 29.16 21.90
C PHE A 125 -15.94 29.43 23.08
N LEU A 126 -15.45 29.23 24.31
CA LEU A 126 -16.19 29.54 25.53
C LEU A 126 -16.44 31.04 25.66
N ALA A 127 -15.46 31.89 25.35
CA ALA A 127 -15.62 33.33 25.36
C ALA A 127 -16.68 33.81 24.35
N ASP A 128 -16.69 33.23 23.14
CA ASP A 128 -17.70 33.54 22.13
C ASP A 128 -19.07 33.00 22.52
N LEU A 129 -19.15 31.81 23.11
CA LEU A 129 -20.40 31.25 23.62
C LEU A 129 -21.02 32.14 24.70
N GLU A 130 -20.23 32.60 25.67
CA GLU A 130 -20.70 33.53 26.71
C GLU A 130 -21.13 34.87 26.12
N ARG A 131 -20.38 35.40 25.14
CA ARG A 131 -20.78 36.62 24.40
C ARG A 131 -22.13 36.44 23.70
N MET A 132 -22.35 35.31 23.04
CA MET A 132 -23.61 35.03 22.34
C MET A 132 -24.78 34.85 23.32
N ARG A 133 -24.57 34.17 24.45
CA ARG A 133 -25.56 34.03 25.52
C ARG A 133 -25.95 35.38 26.11
N ALA A 134 -24.97 36.24 26.41
CA ALA A 134 -25.25 37.60 26.90
C ALA A 134 -26.04 38.42 25.89
N ARG A 135 -25.69 38.34 24.60
CA ARG A 135 -26.43 39.02 23.51
C ARG A 135 -27.85 38.50 23.37
N GLN A 136 -28.05 37.19 23.44
CA GLN A 136 -29.37 36.57 23.41
C GLN A 136 -30.23 37.04 24.59
N ALA A 137 -29.67 37.07 25.80
CA ALA A 137 -30.37 37.56 26.99
C ALA A 137 -30.78 39.03 26.82
N ALA A 138 -29.86 39.90 26.39
CA ALA A 138 -30.15 41.31 26.15
C ALA A 138 -31.29 41.52 25.13
N LEU A 139 -31.24 40.80 24.00
CA LEU A 139 -32.27 40.87 22.96
C LEU A 139 -33.61 40.35 23.46
N SER A 140 -33.62 39.29 24.28
CA SER A 140 -34.86 38.73 24.84
C SER A 140 -35.57 39.74 25.75
N TYR A 141 -34.83 40.43 26.62
CA TYR A 141 -35.39 41.49 27.46
C TYR A 141 -35.85 42.70 26.65
N GLN A 142 -35.11 43.06 25.59
CA GLN A 142 -35.51 44.16 24.70
C GLN A 142 -36.84 43.84 23.99
N VAL A 143 -36.99 42.62 23.46
CA VAL A 143 -38.24 42.16 22.84
C VAL A 143 -39.38 42.20 23.85
N GLU A 144 -39.14 41.72 25.06
CA GLU A 144 -40.15 41.68 26.12
C GLU A 144 -40.58 43.10 26.55
N ARG A 145 -39.62 44.02 26.72
CA ARG A 145 -39.90 45.43 27.00
C ARG A 145 -40.75 46.08 25.90
N LEU A 146 -40.37 45.87 24.64
CA LEU A 146 -41.09 46.45 23.50
C LEU A 146 -42.51 45.88 23.39
N ARG A 147 -42.68 44.58 23.61
CA ARG A 147 -44.00 43.93 23.65
C ARG A 147 -44.84 44.45 24.81
N ALA A 148 -44.25 44.60 26.00
CA ALA A 148 -44.93 45.13 27.18
C ALA A 148 -45.42 46.56 26.94
N PHE A 149 -44.58 47.40 26.32
CA PHE A 149 -44.94 48.78 25.98
C PHE A 149 -46.05 48.85 24.93
N ALA A 150 -45.95 48.05 23.86
CA ALA A 150 -46.94 48.03 22.79
C ALA A 150 -48.31 47.51 23.24
N LEU A 151 -48.32 46.51 24.14
CA LEU A 151 -49.54 45.90 24.67
C LEU A 151 -50.06 46.57 25.96
N GLU A 152 -49.41 47.64 26.40
CA GLU A 152 -49.73 48.37 27.63
C GLU A 152 -49.80 47.49 28.89
N ARG A 153 -48.96 46.45 28.95
CA ARG A 153 -48.87 45.54 30.10
C ARG A 153 -47.59 45.74 30.89
N ALA A 154 -47.56 45.20 32.11
CA ALA A 154 -46.31 45.10 32.86
C ALA A 154 -45.30 44.19 32.13
N MET A 155 -44.03 44.57 32.19
CA MET A 155 -42.93 43.75 31.71
C MET A 155 -42.83 42.49 32.57
N ALA A 156 -42.84 41.31 31.95
CA ALA A 156 -42.69 40.06 32.67
C ALA A 156 -41.19 39.75 32.88
N PRO A 157 -40.81 39.10 33.98
CA PRO A 157 -39.46 38.57 34.13
C PRO A 157 -39.20 37.53 33.05
N ALA A 158 -38.23 37.78 32.18
CA ALA A 158 -37.83 36.80 31.16
C ALA A 158 -37.06 35.64 31.82
N PRO A 159 -37.14 34.41 31.29
CA PRO A 159 -36.48 33.22 31.87
C PRO A 159 -34.95 33.18 31.68
N ALA A 160 -34.28 34.33 31.48
CA ALA A 160 -32.84 34.37 31.22
C ALA A 160 -32.04 34.18 32.52
N LEU A 161 -31.67 32.93 32.79
CA LEU A 161 -30.78 32.52 33.88
C LEU A 161 -29.48 33.35 33.87
N GLY A 162 -29.16 33.97 35.01
CA GLY A 162 -27.87 34.62 35.26
C GLY A 162 -27.71 36.08 34.81
N HIS A 163 -28.70 36.67 34.13
CA HIS A 163 -28.61 38.05 33.62
C HIS A 163 -29.64 38.99 34.25
N GLU A 164 -29.85 38.89 35.57
CA GLU A 164 -30.84 39.67 36.31
C GLU A 164 -30.55 41.18 36.28
N ALA A 165 -29.27 41.58 36.22
CA ALA A 165 -28.89 42.98 36.07
C ALA A 165 -29.42 43.61 34.77
N LEU A 166 -29.48 42.83 33.68
CA LEU A 166 -30.05 43.29 32.41
C LEU A 166 -31.56 43.47 32.50
N HIS A 167 -32.26 42.63 33.27
CA HIS A 167 -33.69 42.81 33.52
C HIS A 167 -33.97 44.12 34.25
N ALA A 168 -33.21 44.42 35.30
CA ALA A 168 -33.37 45.65 36.08
C ALA A 168 -33.15 46.91 35.23
N ASP A 169 -32.12 46.91 34.38
CA ASP A 169 -31.86 48.01 33.44
C ASP A 169 -33.02 48.20 32.45
N GLN A 170 -33.50 47.12 31.83
CA GLN A 170 -34.61 47.20 30.89
C GLN A 170 -35.93 47.62 31.55
N LEU A 171 -36.16 47.22 32.80
CA LEU A 171 -37.32 47.66 33.59
C LEU A 171 -37.28 49.16 33.86
N ALA A 172 -36.10 49.72 34.22
CA ALA A 172 -35.93 51.15 34.43
C ALA A 172 -36.23 51.95 33.15
N ILE A 173 -35.77 51.48 31.99
CA ILE A 173 -36.06 52.08 30.68
C ILE A 173 -37.58 52.01 30.39
N PHE A 174 -38.21 50.86 30.64
CA PHE A 174 -39.64 50.67 30.45
C PHE A 174 -40.46 51.66 31.28
N GLU A 175 -40.17 51.78 32.58
CA GLU A 175 -40.88 52.71 33.46
C GLU A 175 -40.74 54.16 33.02
N ALA A 176 -39.54 54.57 32.57
CA ALA A 176 -39.31 55.90 32.03
C ALA A 176 -40.18 56.15 30.78
N GLN A 177 -40.30 55.17 29.89
CA GLN A 177 -41.17 55.28 28.70
C GLN A 177 -42.65 55.39 29.06
N VAL A 178 -43.13 54.60 30.01
CA VAL A 178 -44.53 54.64 30.47
C VAL A 178 -44.85 55.99 31.13
N LYS A 179 -43.97 56.49 32.00
CA LYS A 179 -44.11 57.81 32.63
C LYS A 179 -44.13 58.94 31.61
N GLY A 180 -43.22 58.90 30.62
CA GLY A 180 -43.16 59.87 29.54
C GLY A 180 -44.45 59.91 28.71
N ARG A 181 -44.98 58.74 28.33
CA ARG A 181 -46.26 58.64 27.62
C ARG A 181 -47.43 59.19 28.43
N ALA A 182 -47.48 58.90 29.73
CA ALA A 182 -48.54 59.40 30.60
C ALA A 182 -48.51 60.94 30.71
N ALA A 183 -47.32 61.54 30.84
CA ALA A 183 -47.15 62.99 30.86
C ALA A 183 -47.57 63.66 29.54
N GLN A 184 -47.28 63.03 28.40
CA GLN A 184 -47.75 63.54 27.10
C GLN A 184 -49.28 63.51 27.02
N LEU A 185 -49.90 62.40 27.45
CA LEU A 185 -51.36 62.27 27.46
C LEU A 185 -52.03 63.30 28.39
N SER A 186 -51.44 63.64 29.54
CA SER A 186 -52.02 64.66 30.44
C SER A 186 -52.03 66.05 29.79
N VAL A 187 -50.92 66.44 29.15
CA VAL A 187 -50.83 67.74 28.44
C VAL A 187 -51.85 67.81 27.29
N LEU A 188 -51.97 66.73 26.50
CA LEU A 188 -52.94 66.70 25.40
C LEU A 188 -54.39 66.77 25.90
N ARG A 189 -54.70 66.13 27.04
CA ARG A 189 -56.04 66.21 27.64
C ARG A 189 -56.36 67.63 28.12
N GLU A 190 -55.40 68.28 28.77
CA GLU A 190 -55.55 69.67 29.24
C GLU A 190 -55.84 70.63 28.08
N GLN A 191 -55.10 70.50 26.97
CA GLN A 191 -55.35 71.28 25.75
C GLN A 191 -56.75 71.05 25.16
N ILE A 192 -57.22 69.80 25.15
CA ILE A 192 -58.57 69.46 24.68
C ILE A 192 -59.64 70.11 25.57
N GLU A 193 -59.46 70.09 26.89
CA GLU A 193 -60.40 70.71 27.82
C GLU A 193 -60.45 72.23 27.65
N ASP A 194 -59.29 72.88 27.57
CA ASP A 194 -59.23 74.33 27.40
C ASP A 194 -59.86 74.76 26.08
N ARG A 195 -59.61 74.02 24.99
CA ARG A 195 -60.24 74.32 23.69
C ARG A 195 -61.76 74.10 23.69
N ARG A 196 -62.25 73.14 24.47
CA ARG A 196 -63.70 72.93 24.65
C ARG A 196 -64.35 74.08 25.43
N LYS A 197 -63.67 74.63 26.44
CA LYS A 197 -64.16 75.80 27.19
C LYS A 197 -64.27 77.04 26.30
N GLU A 198 -63.29 77.27 25.42
CA GLU A 198 -63.30 78.39 24.47
C GLU A 198 -64.44 78.32 23.45
N LEU A 199 -64.87 77.12 23.04
CA LEU A 199 -65.97 76.93 22.08
C LEU A 199 -67.36 77.01 22.71
N ALA A 200 -67.46 76.88 24.04
CA ALA A 200 -68.73 76.85 24.78
C ALA A 200 -69.09 78.20 25.42
N GLY A 201 -68.15 79.15 25.47
CA GLY A 201 -68.38 80.54 25.87
C GLY A 201 -68.62 81.45 24.67
#